data_AF-A0A1J9W0J4-F1
#
_entry.id   AF-A0A1J9W0J4-F1
#
_cell.length_a   1.000
_cell.length_b   1.000
_cell.length_c   1.000
_cell.angle_alpha   90.00
_cell.angle_beta   90.00
_cell.angle_gamma   90.00
#
_symmetry.space_group_name_H-M   'P 1'
#
loop_
_entity.id
_entity.type
_entity.pdbx_description
1 polymer ?
#
loop_
_entity_poly.entity_id
_entity_poly.type
_entity_poly.pdbx_seq_one_letter_code
_entity_poly.pdbx_strand_id
1 'polypeptide(L)'
;MIIEKHEIQIDQITSGKVNIFTFYRNRKQIDDHFLRLQEPSLTANYFFHFHFDAESLHLLQEEFPSVYPYGGSETIHDWTEKMKTELQHQIQTGKWNKRVRIGNRILDVVFTWCDEDIVE
;
A
#
# COMPACT_ATOMS: atom_id res chain seq x y z
N MET A 1 -28.49 7.67 1.36
CA MET A 1 -27.22 6.91 1.36
C MET A 1 -26.19 7.78 2.07
N ILE A 2 -25.70 7.36 3.22
CA ILE A 2 -24.62 8.09 3.92
C ILE A 2 -23.32 7.60 3.30
N ILE A 3 -22.57 8.52 2.70
CA ILE A 3 -21.22 8.27 2.24
C ILE A 3 -20.30 8.70 3.38
N GLU A 4 -19.69 7.74 4.04
CA GLU A 4 -18.66 7.99 5.04
C GLU A 4 -17.30 8.05 4.32
N LYS A 5 -16.38 8.92 4.76
CA LYS A 5 -15.01 8.99 4.25
C LYS A 5 -14.08 8.37 5.29
N HIS A 6 -13.25 7.42 4.87
CA HIS A 6 -12.14 6.90 5.66
C HIS A 6 -10.83 7.32 4.99
N GLU A 7 -10.00 8.08 5.71
CA GLU A 7 -8.76 8.62 5.15
C GLU A 7 -7.55 7.92 5.74
N ILE A 8 -6.65 7.45 4.87
CA ILE A 8 -5.38 6.82 5.22
C ILE A 8 -4.26 7.72 4.70
N GLN A 9 -3.55 8.37 5.61
CA GLN A 9 -2.44 9.24 5.30
C GLN A 9 -1.13 8.46 5.26
N ILE A 10 -0.30 8.71 4.26
CA ILE A 10 0.98 8.01 4.03
C ILE A 10 2.06 9.06 3.77
N ASP A 11 3.19 9.02 4.47
CA ASP A 11 4.35 9.88 4.20
C ASP A 11 5.60 9.10 3.78
N GLN A 12 5.59 7.78 3.94
CA GLN A 12 6.74 6.93 3.64
C GLN A 12 6.35 5.53 3.18
N ILE A 13 7.11 5.01 2.22
CA ILE A 13 7.08 3.62 1.78
C ILE A 13 8.45 2.99 2.03
N THR A 14 8.48 1.90 2.79
CA THR A 14 9.72 1.16 3.06
C THR A 14 9.70 -0.19 2.35
N SER A 15 10.90 -0.76 2.13
CA SER A 15 11.08 -2.13 1.66
C SER A 15 12.03 -2.86 2.61
N GLY A 16 11.50 -3.83 3.36
CA GLY A 16 12.26 -4.55 4.38
C GLY A 16 12.96 -5.80 3.86
N LYS A 17 12.44 -6.38 2.77
CA LYS A 17 12.97 -7.57 2.08
C LYS A 17 12.55 -7.50 0.62
N VAL A 18 13.16 -8.36 -0.21
CA VAL A 18 12.71 -8.58 -1.59
C VAL A 18 11.20 -8.78 -1.62
N ASN A 19 10.50 -8.06 -2.48
CA ASN A 19 9.04 -8.14 -2.64
C ASN A 19 8.21 -7.73 -1.42
N ILE A 20 8.77 -7.10 -0.39
CA ILE A 20 8.00 -6.66 0.78
C ILE A 20 7.99 -5.14 0.87
N PHE A 21 6.83 -4.51 0.64
CA PHE A 21 6.61 -3.08 0.84
C PHE A 21 5.69 -2.80 2.03
N THR A 22 5.89 -1.67 2.69
CA THR A 22 5.09 -1.27 3.85
C THR A 22 4.92 0.23 3.91
N PHE A 23 3.70 0.68 4.23
CA PHE A 23 3.35 2.09 4.34
C PHE A 23 3.46 2.61 5.78
N TYR A 24 3.89 3.86 5.90
CA TYR A 24 4.13 4.54 7.15
C TYR A 24 3.49 5.93 7.15
N ARG A 25 3.14 6.40 8.36
CA ARG A 25 2.80 7.79 8.67
C ARG A 25 3.46 8.17 9.99
N ASN A 26 4.15 9.30 10.06
CA ASN A 26 4.81 9.82 11.26
C ASN A 26 5.71 8.76 11.92
N ARG A 27 6.53 8.06 11.11
CA ARG A 27 7.45 6.99 11.54
C ARG A 27 6.77 5.77 12.17
N LYS A 28 5.44 5.63 12.03
CA LYS A 28 4.68 4.46 12.45
C LYS A 28 4.16 3.73 11.23
N GLN A 29 4.30 2.41 11.23
CA GLN A 29 3.67 1.58 10.22
C GLN A 29 2.15 1.77 10.30
N ILE A 30 1.51 1.87 9.14
CA ILE A 30 0.06 1.97 9.03
C ILE A 30 -0.52 0.56 9.19
N ASP A 31 -1.35 0.40 10.22
CA ASP A 31 -2.05 -0.84 10.53
C ASP A 31 -3.55 -0.68 10.21
N ASP A 32 -3.91 -0.71 8.92
CA ASP A 32 -5.28 -0.49 8.44
C ASP A 32 -5.79 -1.65 7.58
N HIS A 33 -6.94 -2.22 7.93
CA HIS A 33 -7.57 -3.32 7.20
C HIS A 33 -7.90 -3.01 5.73
N PHE A 34 -8.05 -1.75 5.33
CA PHE A 34 -8.23 -1.40 3.92
C PHE A 34 -6.94 -1.53 3.10
N LEU A 35 -5.79 -1.74 3.73
CA LEU A 35 -4.56 -2.17 3.06
C LEU A 35 -4.51 -3.69 2.85
N ARG A 36 -5.46 -4.46 3.38
CA ARG A 36 -5.51 -5.91 3.14
C ARG A 36 -5.89 -6.20 1.69
N LEU A 37 -5.03 -6.95 1.00
CA LEU A 37 -5.30 -7.47 -0.35
C LEU A 37 -5.64 -8.96 -0.35
N GLN A 38 -5.22 -9.67 0.70
CA GLN A 38 -5.38 -11.11 0.87
C GLN A 38 -5.54 -11.45 2.35
N GLU A 39 -6.09 -12.63 2.64
CA GLU A 39 -6.13 -13.12 4.02
C GLU A 39 -4.71 -13.37 4.54
N PRO A 40 -4.44 -13.14 5.84
CA PRO A 40 -3.13 -13.41 6.42
C PRO A 40 -2.74 -14.87 6.21
N SER A 41 -1.57 -15.10 5.61
CA SER A 41 -1.03 -16.45 5.48
C SER A 41 -0.76 -17.05 6.87
N LEU A 42 -1.42 -18.17 7.20
CA LEU A 42 -1.23 -18.89 8.47
C LEU A 42 0.21 -19.39 8.67
N THR A 43 1.00 -19.47 7.59
CA THR A 43 2.41 -19.89 7.60
C THR A 43 3.40 -18.74 7.73
N ALA A 44 2.96 -17.50 7.52
CA ALA A 44 3.83 -16.34 7.56
C ALA A 44 3.78 -15.69 8.96
N ASN A 45 4.70 -16.07 9.84
CA ASN A 45 4.89 -15.49 11.18
C ASN A 45 5.41 -14.04 11.11
N TYR A 46 4.68 -13.12 10.47
CA TYR A 46 5.02 -11.71 10.47
C TYR A 46 4.22 -10.97 11.55
N PHE A 47 4.94 -10.29 12.44
CA PHE A 47 4.39 -9.42 13.49
C PHE A 47 3.73 -8.13 12.96
N PHE A 48 3.70 -7.94 11.63
CA PHE A 48 3.18 -6.75 10.98
C PHE A 48 1.97 -7.12 10.13
N HIS A 49 0.79 -6.65 10.50
CA HIS A 49 -0.48 -7.13 9.95
C HIS A 49 -0.71 -6.74 8.48
N PHE A 50 -0.13 -5.63 8.02
CA PHE A 50 -0.34 -5.13 6.65
C PHE A 50 0.99 -4.73 5.99
N HIS A 51 1.42 -5.57 5.06
CA HIS A 51 2.52 -5.35 4.13
C HIS A 51 2.13 -5.95 2.77
N PHE A 52 2.75 -5.48 1.70
CA PHE A 52 2.59 -6.06 0.38
C PHE A 52 3.77 -6.97 0.10
N ASP A 53 3.52 -8.28 0.14
CA ASP A 53 4.48 -9.31 -0.25
C ASP A 53 4.42 -9.59 -1.77
N ALA A 54 5.15 -10.61 -2.23
CA ALA A 54 5.17 -10.98 -3.65
C ALA A 54 3.78 -11.31 -4.22
N GLU A 55 2.93 -11.98 -3.43
CA GLU A 55 1.56 -12.32 -3.84
C GLU A 55 0.69 -11.07 -3.92
N SER A 56 0.82 -10.19 -2.92
CA SER A 56 0.17 -8.86 -2.93
C SER A 56 0.56 -8.05 -4.15
N LEU A 57 1.85 -8.04 -4.53
CA LEU A 57 2.34 -7.33 -5.72
C LEU A 57 1.80 -7.95 -7.02
N HIS A 58 1.62 -9.27 -7.07
CA HIS A 58 0.96 -9.93 -8.21
C HIS A 58 -0.51 -9.52 -8.32
N LEU A 59 -1.25 -9.47 -7.21
CA LEU A 59 -2.64 -9.00 -7.21
C LEU A 59 -2.74 -7.54 -7.65
N LEU A 60 -1.86 -6.69 -7.15
CA LEU A 60 -1.79 -5.29 -7.55
C LEU A 60 -1.45 -5.12 -9.03
N GLN A 61 -0.63 -6.00 -9.60
CA GLN A 61 -0.28 -5.96 -11.02
C GLN A 61 -1.49 -6.09 -11.95
N GLU A 62 -2.54 -6.79 -11.53
CA GLU A 62 -3.77 -6.94 -12.32
C GLU A 62 -4.48 -5.59 -12.52
N GLU A 63 -4.47 -4.74 -11.50
CA GLU A 63 -5.10 -3.40 -11.53
C GLU A 63 -4.12 -2.30 -11.97
N PHE A 64 -2.85 -2.44 -11.57
CA PHE A 64 -1.76 -1.49 -11.81
C PHE A 64 -0.58 -2.22 -12.46
N PRO A 65 -0.54 -2.39 -13.80
CA PRO A 65 0.49 -3.18 -14.48
C PRO A 65 1.94 -2.73 -14.26
N SER A 66 2.13 -1.49 -13.81
CA SER A 66 3.42 -0.89 -13.45
C SER A 66 3.93 -1.30 -12.06
N VAL A 67 3.09 -1.87 -11.20
CA VAL A 67 3.44 -2.46 -9.91
C VAL A 67 3.59 -3.96 -10.10
N TYR A 68 4.79 -4.51 -9.87
CA TYR A 68 5.08 -5.91 -10.13
C TYR A 68 6.15 -6.46 -9.18
N PRO A 69 6.13 -7.77 -8.86
CA PRO A 69 7.16 -8.38 -8.04
C PRO A 69 8.48 -8.50 -8.78
N TYR A 70 9.58 -8.45 -8.02
CA TYR A 70 10.93 -8.58 -8.54
C TYR A 70 11.14 -9.94 -9.20
N GLY A 71 11.50 -9.92 -10.49
CA GLY A 71 11.76 -11.10 -11.30
C GLY A 71 13.24 -11.32 -11.67
N GLY A 72 14.17 -10.48 -11.19
CA GLY A 72 15.61 -10.63 -11.48
C GLY A 72 16.12 -9.97 -12.77
N SER A 73 15.28 -9.25 -13.51
CA SER A 73 15.63 -8.63 -14.80
C SER A 73 16.44 -7.33 -14.68
N GLU A 74 16.40 -6.68 -13.52
CA GLU A 74 17.09 -5.43 -13.20
C GLU A 74 17.75 -5.54 -11.82
N THR A 75 18.49 -4.53 -11.37
CA THR A 75 19.03 -4.57 -10.00
C THR A 75 17.87 -4.46 -8.99
N ILE A 76 17.99 -5.17 -7.88
CA ILE A 76 16.94 -5.12 -6.85
C ILE A 76 16.74 -3.71 -6.29
N HIS A 77 17.80 -2.90 -6.24
CA HIS A 77 17.73 -1.52 -5.78
C HIS A 77 16.88 -0.67 -6.72
N ASP A 78 17.19 -0.70 -8.03
CA ASP A 78 16.46 0.08 -9.04
C ASP A 78 14.98 -0.33 -9.09
N TRP A 79 14.72 -1.65 -9.07
CA TRP A 79 13.36 -2.17 -8.98
C TRP A 79 12.64 -1.68 -7.71
N THR A 80 13.31 -1.70 -6.56
CA THR A 80 12.72 -1.28 -5.28
C THR A 80 12.32 0.19 -5.33
N GLU A 81 13.21 1.07 -5.79
CA GLU A 81 12.93 2.50 -5.88
C GLU A 81 11.82 2.78 -6.90
N LYS A 82 11.84 2.09 -8.06
CA LYS A 82 10.78 2.19 -9.06
C LYS A 82 9.41 1.80 -8.48
N MET A 83 9.32 0.70 -7.72
CA MET A 83 8.07 0.28 -7.10
C MET A 83 7.58 1.25 -6.04
N LYS A 84 8.47 1.83 -5.21
CA LYS A 84 8.09 2.90 -4.27
C LYS A 84 7.53 4.11 -5.01
N THR A 85 8.21 4.56 -6.06
CA THR A 85 7.76 5.69 -6.88
C THR A 85 6.40 5.40 -7.51
N GLU A 86 6.20 4.19 -8.04
CA GLU A 86 4.93 3.82 -8.65
C GLU A 86 3.79 3.76 -7.63
N LEU A 87 3.99 3.12 -6.47
CA LEU A 87 3.00 3.08 -5.39
C LEU A 87 2.64 4.49 -4.91
N GLN A 88 3.64 5.35 -4.70
CA GLN A 88 3.44 6.75 -4.37
C GLN A 88 2.64 7.48 -5.45
N HIS A 89 2.97 7.29 -6.73
CA HIS A 89 2.25 7.90 -7.84
C HIS A 89 0.77 7.49 -7.88
N GLN A 90 0.46 6.21 -7.65
CA GLN A 90 -0.93 5.75 -7.61
C GLN A 90 -1.71 6.37 -6.44
N ILE A 91 -1.07 6.59 -5.30
CA ILE A 91 -1.67 7.30 -4.15
C ILE A 91 -1.90 8.78 -4.50
N GLN A 92 -0.88 9.47 -5.00
CA GLN A 92 -0.95 10.91 -5.31
C GLN A 92 -1.97 11.24 -6.40
N THR A 93 -2.16 10.35 -7.37
CA THR A 93 -3.15 10.51 -8.44
C THR A 93 -4.56 10.09 -8.02
N GLY A 94 -4.73 9.57 -6.80
CA GLY A 94 -6.00 9.07 -6.29
C GLY A 94 -6.48 7.78 -6.94
N LYS A 95 -5.68 7.15 -7.81
CA LYS A 95 -5.99 5.87 -8.45
C LYS A 95 -6.07 4.71 -7.45
N TRP A 96 -5.39 4.85 -6.31
CA TRP A 96 -5.46 3.88 -5.21
C TRP A 96 -6.73 4.00 -4.34
N ASN A 97 -7.50 5.09 -4.50
CA ASN A 97 -8.73 5.29 -3.74
C ASN A 97 -9.77 4.26 -4.16
N LYS A 98 -10.54 3.76 -3.19
CA LYS A 98 -11.55 2.75 -3.45
C LYS A 98 -12.82 3.00 -2.68
N ARG A 99 -13.91 2.50 -3.26
CA ARG A 99 -15.24 2.55 -2.67
C ARG A 99 -15.64 1.16 -2.23
N VAL A 100 -15.88 0.99 -0.93
CA VAL A 100 -16.24 -0.31 -0.35
C VAL A 100 -17.66 -0.26 0.20
N ARG A 101 -18.37 -1.39 0.08
CA ARG A 101 -19.71 -1.54 0.65
C ARG A 101 -19.63 -2.36 1.93
N ILE A 102 -20.10 -1.78 3.04
CA ILE A 102 -20.13 -2.44 4.35
C ILE A 102 -21.59 -2.45 4.81
N GLY A 103 -22.25 -3.62 4.66
CA GLY A 103 -23.68 -3.77 4.87
C GLY A 103 -24.51 -2.83 4.00
N ASN A 104 -25.21 -1.89 4.65
CA ASN A 104 -26.04 -0.87 3.98
C ASN A 104 -25.32 0.49 3.78
N ARG A 105 -24.02 0.57 4.08
CA ARG A 105 -23.20 1.78 3.94
C ARG A 105 -22.23 1.67 2.77
N ILE A 106 -21.94 2.81 2.16
CA ILE A 106 -20.85 2.97 1.21
C ILE A 106 -19.79 3.84 1.88
N LEU A 107 -18.56 3.35 1.90
CA LEU A 107 -17.41 4.05 2.45
C LEU A 107 -16.45 4.39 1.32
N ASP A 108 -16.09 5.66 1.21
CA ASP A 108 -15.02 6.13 0.34
C ASP A 108 -13.70 6.09 1.11
N VAL A 109 -12.84 5.16 0.74
CA VAL A 109 -11.49 5.00 1.31
C VAL A 109 -10.53 5.81 0.47
N VAL A 110 -9.97 6.86 1.06
CA VAL A 110 -9.08 7.82 0.40
C VAL A 110 -7.68 7.68 0.96
N PHE A 111 -6.72 7.39 0.09
CA PHE A 111 -5.31 7.36 0.40
C PHE A 111 -4.70 8.70 0.02
N THR A 112 -4.03 9.34 0.98
CA THR A 112 -3.45 10.67 0.79
C THR A 112 -1.95 10.59 1.04
N TRP A 113 -1.16 11.06 0.08
CA TRP A 113 0.27 11.28 0.30
C TRP A 113 0.46 12.58 1.08
N CYS A 114 1.13 12.51 2.22
CA CYS A 114 1.51 13.65 3.03
C CYS A 114 3.00 13.92 2.83
N ASP A 115 3.37 15.18 2.69
CA ASP A 115 4.77 15.57 2.87
C ASP A 115 5.15 15.31 4.34
N GLU A 116 6.36 14.83 4.61
CA GLU A 116 6.83 14.72 6.00
C GLU A 116 6.68 16.09 6.66
N ASP A 117 5.93 16.15 7.76
CA ASP A 117 5.85 17.38 8.56
C ASP A 117 7.28 17.68 9.03
N ILE A 118 7.92 18.68 8.42
CA ILE A 118 9.20 19.20 8.87
C ILE A 118 8.92 19.81 10.25
N VAL A 119 9.13 19.02 11.29
CA VAL A 119 9.19 19.55 12.66
C VAL A 119 10.49 20.33 12.74
N GLU A 120 10.39 21.67 12.60
CA GLU A 120 11.48 22.61 12.93
C GLU A 120 11.95 22.45 14.37
#